data_AF-A0A9D0AA88-F1
#
_entry.id   AF-A0A9D0AA88-F1
#
_cell.length_a   1.000
_cell.length_b   1.000
_cell.length_c   1.000
_cell.angle_alpha   90.00
_cell.angle_beta   90.00
_cell.angle_gamma   90.00
#
_symmetry.space_group_name_H-M   'P 1'
#
loop_
_entity.id
_entity.type
_entity.pdbx_description
1 polymer ?
#
loop_
_entity_poly.entity_id
_entity_poly.type
_entity_poly.pdbx_seq_one_letter_code
_entity_poly.pdbx_strand_id
1 'polypeptide(L)'
;QTFANCPAVRFNDADVWPVSCGHGCVGCTEPDFWDTMSPFYERLPGVPIPAGGHGIVDAATSKGKVILGAAAGAVGIHAAVGVGKKIFGNNEDE
;
A
#
# COMPACT_ATOMS: atom_id res chain seq x y z
N GLN A 1 -16.31 9.46 -10.17
CA GLN A 1 -15.60 10.12 -11.28
C GLN A 1 -16.20 11.51 -11.42
N THR A 2 -15.42 12.57 -11.63
CA THR A 2 -15.94 13.95 -11.60
C THR A 2 -15.16 14.84 -12.56
N PHE A 3 -15.86 15.56 -13.43
CA PHE A 3 -15.33 16.53 -14.37
C PHE A 3 -15.44 17.93 -13.78
N ALA A 4 -14.39 18.33 -13.08
CA ALA A 4 -14.27 19.67 -12.52
C ALA A 4 -12.81 20.15 -12.52
N ASN A 5 -12.62 21.46 -12.63
CA ASN A 5 -11.30 22.09 -12.59
C ASN A 5 -10.84 22.45 -11.17
N CYS A 6 -11.56 22.02 -10.12
CA CYS A 6 -11.22 22.26 -8.71
C CYS A 6 -9.73 22.09 -8.35
N PRO A 7 -9.03 21.00 -8.74
CA PRO A 7 -7.60 20.84 -8.43
C PRO A 7 -6.69 21.81 -9.19
N ALA A 8 -7.16 22.39 -10.31
CA ALA A 8 -6.39 23.28 -11.17
C ALA A 8 -6.60 24.75 -10.81
N VAL A 9 -7.85 25.21 -10.73
CA VAL A 9 -8.17 26.63 -10.47
C VAL A 9 -8.31 26.96 -8.99
N ARG A 10 -8.64 25.96 -8.17
CA ARG A 10 -8.80 26.08 -6.71
C ARG A 10 -9.88 27.12 -6.33
N PHE A 11 -10.02 27.40 -5.03
CA PHE A 11 -11.13 28.17 -4.47
C PHE A 11 -10.62 29.38 -3.66
N ASN A 12 -11.40 30.47 -3.75
CA ASN A 12 -11.35 31.64 -2.86
C ASN A 12 -10.00 32.35 -2.76
N ASP A 13 -9.17 32.30 -3.80
CA ASP A 13 -7.79 32.85 -3.79
C ASP A 13 -6.92 32.33 -2.64
N ALA A 14 -7.36 31.27 -1.97
CA ALA A 14 -6.71 30.65 -0.83
C ALA A 14 -5.94 29.39 -1.25
N ASP A 15 -5.84 29.11 -2.55
CA ASP A 15 -5.09 27.98 -3.10
C ASP A 15 -5.60 26.61 -2.59
N VAL A 16 -6.89 26.53 -2.23
CA VAL A 16 -7.53 25.33 -1.66
C VAL A 16 -8.63 24.72 -2.53
N TRP A 17 -8.94 23.45 -2.28
CA TRP A 17 -10.06 22.71 -2.85
C TRP A 17 -10.41 21.56 -1.87
N PRO A 18 -11.54 20.84 -2.03
CA PRO A 18 -11.98 19.86 -1.02
C PRO A 18 -10.89 18.87 -0.57
N VAL A 19 -10.15 18.29 -1.53
CA VAL A 19 -9.11 17.29 -1.25
C VAL A 19 -7.89 17.90 -0.54
N SER A 20 -7.49 19.13 -0.86
CA SER A 20 -6.40 19.78 -0.11
C SER A 20 -6.81 20.14 1.33
N CYS A 21 -8.11 20.32 1.57
CA CYS A 21 -8.66 20.55 2.90
C CYS A 21 -8.97 19.26 3.67
N GLY A 22 -8.58 18.09 3.14
CA GLY A 22 -8.74 16.80 3.81
C GLY A 22 -10.09 16.11 3.58
N HIS A 23 -10.97 16.65 2.73
CA HIS A 23 -12.22 16.00 2.36
C HIS A 23 -12.15 15.44 0.93
N GLY A 24 -12.54 14.16 0.73
CA GLY A 24 -12.62 13.56 -0.61
C GLY A 24 -13.55 14.35 -1.56
N CYS A 25 -13.33 14.24 -2.86
CA CYS A 25 -14.29 14.79 -3.83
C CYS A 25 -15.63 14.05 -3.69
N VAL A 26 -16.73 14.79 -3.54
CA VAL A 26 -18.10 14.21 -3.49
C VAL A 26 -18.81 14.18 -4.84
N GLY A 27 -18.18 14.75 -5.87
CA GLY A 27 -18.73 14.77 -7.23
C GLY A 27 -19.86 15.78 -7.46
N CYS A 28 -19.88 16.90 -6.74
CA CYS A 28 -20.98 17.88 -6.77
C CYS A 28 -21.29 18.51 -8.15
N THR A 29 -20.40 18.36 -9.14
CA THR A 29 -20.60 18.83 -10.51
C THR A 29 -21.21 17.78 -11.43
N GLU A 30 -21.37 16.53 -10.96
CA GLU A 30 -21.99 15.47 -11.74
C GLU A 30 -23.52 15.44 -11.52
N PRO A 31 -24.30 15.02 -12.54
CA PRO A 31 -25.73 14.78 -12.39
C PRO A 31 -26.03 13.78 -11.26
N ASP A 32 -27.05 14.08 -10.46
CA ASP A 32 -27.59 13.19 -9.43
C ASP A 32 -26.52 12.68 -8.44
N PHE A 33 -25.51 13.50 -8.10
CA PHE A 33 -24.36 13.05 -7.30
C PHE A 33 -24.73 12.51 -5.91
N TRP A 34 -25.84 12.99 -5.32
CA TRP A 34 -26.33 12.47 -4.04
C TRP A 34 -26.73 10.99 -4.14
N ASP A 35 -27.23 10.55 -5.30
CA ASP A 35 -27.69 9.18 -5.53
C ASP A 35 -26.61 8.31 -6.19
N THR A 36 -25.72 8.90 -6.97
CA THR A 36 -24.72 8.16 -7.78
C THR A 36 -23.33 8.10 -7.15
N MET A 37 -22.99 9.03 -6.24
CA MET A 37 -21.69 9.09 -5.57
C MET A 37 -21.78 8.74 -4.08
N SER A 38 -22.98 8.56 -3.52
CA SER A 38 -23.13 8.04 -2.18
C SER A 38 -22.97 6.52 -2.15
N PRO A 39 -22.47 5.94 -1.04
CA PRO A 39 -21.94 6.63 0.15
C PRO A 39 -20.55 7.29 -0.08
N PHE A 40 -20.41 8.56 0.32
CA PHE A 40 -19.22 9.39 0.00
C PHE A 40 -17.89 8.93 0.60
N TYR A 41 -17.93 8.06 1.59
CA TYR A 41 -16.75 7.58 2.32
C TYR A 41 -16.31 6.18 1.90
N GLU A 42 -17.03 5.55 0.98
CA GLU A 42 -16.59 4.27 0.41
C GLU A 42 -15.68 4.47 -0.79
N ARG A 43 -14.95 3.42 -1.15
CA ARG A 43 -14.14 3.45 -2.37
C ARG A 43 -15.06 3.47 -3.59
N LEU A 44 -14.71 4.33 -4.54
CA LEU A 44 -15.39 4.35 -5.83
C LEU A 44 -15.23 2.99 -6.55
N PRO A 45 -16.32 2.41 -7.06
CA PRO A 45 -16.23 1.20 -7.88
C PRO A 45 -15.58 1.52 -9.24
N GLY A 46 -14.95 0.51 -9.84
CA GLY A 46 -14.42 0.62 -11.21
C GLY A 46 -13.17 1.51 -11.37
N VAL A 47 -12.53 1.93 -10.28
CA VAL A 47 -11.23 2.62 -10.34
C VAL A 47 -10.11 1.58 -10.32
N PRO A 48 -9.35 1.40 -11.42
CA PRO A 48 -8.26 0.43 -11.46
C PRO A 48 -7.08 0.92 -10.62
N ILE A 49 -6.91 0.35 -9.43
CA ILE A 49 -5.74 0.59 -8.58
C ILE A 49 -4.69 -0.48 -8.90
N PRO A 50 -3.43 -0.10 -9.20
CA PRO A 50 -2.35 -1.04 -9.49
C PRO A 50 -2.16 -2.10 -8.40
N ALA A 51 -1.57 -3.23 -8.79
CA ALA A 51 -1.31 -4.36 -7.90
C ALA A 51 -2.57 -4.91 -7.18
N GLY A 52 -3.68 -4.98 -7.93
CA GLY A 52 -4.91 -5.61 -7.46
C GLY A 52 -5.57 -4.87 -6.30
N GLY A 53 -5.54 -3.54 -6.27
CA GLY A 53 -6.23 -2.75 -5.23
C GLY A 53 -5.37 -2.26 -4.07
N HIS A 54 -4.12 -2.75 -3.95
CA HIS A 54 -3.22 -2.46 -2.83
C HIS A 54 -2.38 -1.20 -3.05
N GLY A 55 -2.20 -0.78 -4.31
CA GLY A 55 -1.26 0.29 -4.66
C GLY A 55 0.17 -0.24 -4.75
N ILE A 56 1.01 0.47 -5.51
CA ILE A 56 2.35 -0.04 -5.88
C ILE A 56 3.28 -0.19 -4.67
N VAL A 57 3.21 0.74 -3.72
CA VAL A 57 4.08 0.75 -2.54
C VAL A 57 3.75 -0.39 -1.60
N ASP A 58 2.47 -0.61 -1.30
CA ASP A 58 2.05 -1.68 -0.39
C ASP A 58 2.33 -3.06 -1.01
N ALA A 59 2.04 -3.22 -2.30
CA ALA A 59 2.36 -4.44 -3.02
C ALA A 59 3.87 -4.74 -3.06
N ALA A 60 4.70 -3.73 -3.32
CA ALA A 60 6.15 -3.86 -3.28
C ALA A 60 6.65 -4.21 -1.87
N THR A 61 6.10 -3.55 -0.85
CA THR A 61 6.43 -3.78 0.56
C THR A 61 6.09 -5.20 0.98
N SER A 62 4.89 -5.69 0.63
CA SER A 62 4.46 -7.05 0.93
C SER A 62 5.38 -8.10 0.31
N LYS A 63 5.67 -7.98 -0.99
CA LYS A 63 6.62 -8.87 -1.68
C LYS A 63 8.03 -8.79 -1.08
N GLY A 64 8.51 -7.58 -0.78
CA GLY A 64 9.80 -7.35 -0.15
C GLY A 64 9.93 -8.03 1.21
N LYS A 65 8.89 -7.98 2.04
CA LYS A 65 8.85 -8.67 3.35
C LYS A 65 8.97 -10.19 3.21
N VAL A 66 8.30 -10.79 2.21
CA VAL A 66 8.40 -12.23 1.95
C VAL A 66 9.84 -12.62 1.56
N ILE A 67 10.45 -11.87 0.65
CA ILE A 67 11.82 -12.12 0.20
C ILE A 67 12.80 -11.97 1.37
N LEU A 68 12.66 -10.88 2.14
CA LEU A 68 13.50 -10.63 3.31
C LEU A 68 13.37 -11.76 4.35
N GLY A 69 12.14 -12.20 4.64
CA GLY A 69 11.88 -13.29 5.58
C GLY A 69 12.51 -14.61 5.13
N ALA A 70 12.41 -14.94 3.84
CA ALA A 70 13.03 -16.14 3.28
C ALA A 70 14.56 -16.10 3.38
N ALA A 71 15.17 -14.96 3.03
CA ALA A 71 16.61 -14.78 3.12
C ALA A 71 17.12 -14.88 4.57
N ALA A 72 16.44 -14.21 5.51
CA ALA A 72 16.77 -14.26 6.93
C ALA A 72 16.66 -15.70 7.49
N GLY A 73 15.61 -16.43 7.12
CA GLY A 73 15.44 -17.83 7.49
C GLY A 73 16.58 -18.72 6.99
N ALA A 74 16.97 -18.57 5.71
CA ALA A 74 18.07 -19.34 5.13
C ALA A 74 19.41 -19.08 5.83
N VAL A 75 19.73 -17.81 6.12
CA VAL A 75 20.94 -17.42 6.86
C VAL A 75 20.92 -17.99 8.28
N GLY A 76 19.78 -17.92 8.98
CA GLY A 76 19.62 -18.47 10.31
C GLY A 76 19.84 -19.99 10.36
N ILE A 77 19.26 -20.73 9.41
CA ILE A 77 19.44 -22.19 9.29
C ILE A 77 20.91 -22.52 9.03
N HIS A 78 21.55 -21.81 8.09
CA HIS A 78 22.96 -22.04 7.76
C HIS A 78 23.86 -21.86 8.99
N ALA A 79 23.65 -20.79 9.75
CA ALA A 79 24.39 -20.52 10.99
C ALA A 79 24.16 -21.61 12.05
N ALA A 80 22.90 -22.01 12.28
CA ALA A 80 22.56 -23.04 13.27
C ALA A 80 23.20 -24.40 12.94
N VAL A 81 23.15 -24.84 11.67
CA VAL A 81 23.79 -26.08 11.21
C VAL A 81 25.30 -26.01 11.38
N GLY A 82 25.93 -24.88 11.04
CA GLY A 82 27.37 -24.69 11.20
C GLY A 82 27.84 -24.80 12.66
N VAL A 83 27.12 -24.17 13.59
CA VAL A 83 27.40 -24.27 15.03
C VAL A 83 27.17 -25.70 15.53
N GLY A 84 26.06 -26.34 15.15
CA GLY A 84 25.78 -27.72 15.52
C GLY A 84 26.88 -28.69 15.08
N LYS A 85 27.31 -28.61 13.81
CA LYS A 85 28.37 -29.47 13.28
C LYS A 85 29.70 -29.28 14.02
N LYS A 86 30.04 -28.04 14.42
CA LYS A 86 31.26 -27.77 15.21
C LYS A 86 31.18 -28.35 16.62
N ILE A 87 30.03 -28.27 17.28
CA ILE A 87 29.86 -28.76 18.66
C ILE A 87 29.83 -30.29 18.70
N PHE A 88 29.07 -30.94 17.81
CA PHE A 88 28.90 -32.39 17.83
C PHE A 88 30.01 -33.15 17.09
N GLY A 89 30.58 -32.57 16.03
CA GLY A 89 31.69 -33.20 15.29
C GLY A 89 32.99 -33.27 16.09
N ASN A 90 33.27 -32.27 16.94
CA ASN A 90 34.45 -32.30 17.81
C ASN A 90 34.37 -33.36 18.92
N ASN A 91 33.18 -33.89 19.24
CA ASN A 91 33.01 -34.91 20.29
C ASN A 91 33.16 -36.35 19.77
N GLU A 92 33.19 -36.57 18.45
CA GLU A 92 33.43 -37.89 17.85
C GLU A 92 34.94 -38.16 17.62
N ASP A 93 35.78 -37.14 17.80
CA ASP A 93 37.23 -37.18 17.55
C ASP A 93 38.09 -37.33 18.85
N GLU A 94 37.46 -37.45 20.04
CA GLU A 94 38.09 -37.78 21.35
C GLU A 94 37.78 -39.22 21.78
#